data_AF-A0A8C2JAX2-F1
#
_entry.id   AF-A0A8C2JAX2-F1
#
_cell.length_a   1.000
_cell.length_b   1.000
_cell.length_c   1.000
_cell.angle_alpha   90.00
_cell.angle_beta   90.00
_cell.angle_gamma   90.00
#
_symmetry.space_group_name_H-M   'P 1'
#
loop_
_entity.id
_entity.type
_entity.pdbx_description
1 polymer ?
#
loop_
_entity_poly.entity_id
_entity_poly.type
_entity_poly.pdbx_seq_one_letter_code
_entity_poly.pdbx_strand_id
1 'polypeptide(L)'
;MPAKDPLIETLKVCILNLKSEGTVSDSNPHLASCCELLELILRKGLQQPVLSLAHRDYWHCFEQLLHHDACGRLSSVSLAVQQTTACSKLITSQGRGRFFIRLMLMRRTLGNVIKHMLHTNRVIEWYCPNVAILRNEEFVEPFLSLSMVLSEMNFKISIENCSFLDESWLLPVCQIYEAVPCRELGMVLRYLDGRVFVLDLLQGSQAQVDMFAEPGDIIDEMNGISLRNASNGQAGVVLSKLKGQPLSIHLIRWRGEDGSIYQPLVKHLRQLKQEKPSLQFGPKPASQQDRASGQKRGQTQCESFYAKVSPFDQELFQHHFPEISCVGRFGSQPDLTIFAFCVL
;
A
#
# COMPACT_ATOMS: atom_id res chain seq x y z
N MET A 1 30.73 13.48 29.67
CA MET A 1 29.49 13.82 28.91
C MET A 1 28.72 12.53 28.74
N PRO A 2 27.38 12.50 28.91
CA PRO A 2 26.63 11.28 28.62
C PRO A 2 26.88 10.86 27.18
N ALA A 3 27.05 9.57 26.93
CA ALA A 3 27.20 9.06 25.58
C ALA A 3 25.96 9.43 24.76
N LYS A 4 26.16 9.74 23.48
CA LYS A 4 25.08 10.07 22.54
C LYS A 4 25.06 9.06 21.42
N ASP A 5 23.91 8.44 21.17
CA ASP A 5 23.71 7.63 19.97
C ASP A 5 23.11 8.51 18.85
N PRO A 6 23.74 8.56 17.65
CA PRO A 6 23.28 9.42 16.57
C PRO A 6 21.86 9.07 16.08
N LEU A 7 21.41 7.82 16.20
CA LEU A 7 20.05 7.44 15.79
C LEU A 7 19.01 8.01 16.77
N ILE A 8 19.31 8.01 18.06
CA ILE A 8 18.41 8.57 19.09
C ILE A 8 18.29 10.09 18.94
N GLU A 9 19.42 10.79 18.75
CA GLU A 9 19.41 12.24 18.54
C GLU A 9 18.67 12.62 17.25
N THR A 10 18.90 11.87 16.16
CA THR A 10 18.19 12.13 14.90
C THR A 10 16.70 11.83 15.01
N LEU A 11 16.32 10.73 15.68
CA LEU A 11 14.91 10.39 15.93
C LEU A 11 14.22 11.48 16.76
N LYS A 12 14.89 12.00 17.79
CA LYS A 12 14.39 13.10 18.61
C LYS A 12 14.10 14.35 17.76
N VAL A 13 15.04 14.76 16.89
CA VAL A 13 14.82 15.88 15.96
C VAL A 13 13.63 15.61 15.04
N CYS A 14 13.53 14.39 14.50
CA CYS A 14 12.42 14.01 13.63
C CYS A 14 11.07 14.07 14.35
N ILE A 15 10.99 13.59 15.59
CA ILE A 15 9.77 13.66 16.42
C ILE A 15 9.37 15.11 16.71
N LEU A 16 10.34 15.99 16.96
CA LEU A 16 10.04 17.42 17.17
C LEU A 16 9.44 18.06 15.92
N ASN A 17 9.97 17.75 14.73
CA ASN A 17 9.41 18.22 13.45
C ASN A 17 8.03 17.63 13.15
N LEU A 18 7.77 16.38 13.56
CA LEU A 18 6.44 15.80 13.46
C LEU A 18 5.45 16.48 14.44
N LYS A 19 5.90 16.83 15.64
CA LYS A 19 5.07 17.47 16.69
C LYS A 19 4.61 18.88 16.34
N SER A 20 5.35 19.61 15.50
CA SER A 20 4.91 20.93 15.03
C SER A 20 3.63 20.85 14.18
N GLU A 21 3.29 19.69 13.64
CA GLU A 21 2.03 19.44 12.96
C GLU A 21 1.03 18.75 13.90
N GLY A 22 -0.15 19.36 14.11
CA GLY A 22 -1.12 18.84 15.07
C GLY A 22 -1.66 17.43 14.74
N THR A 23 -1.76 17.08 13.45
CA THR A 23 -2.11 15.72 12.98
C THR A 23 -1.19 15.34 11.84
N VAL A 24 -0.49 14.22 11.99
CA VAL A 24 0.49 13.73 11.02
C VAL A 24 -0.18 12.77 10.03
N SER A 25 -0.05 13.03 8.73
CA SER A 25 -0.53 12.18 7.63
C SER A 25 0.62 11.72 6.72
N ASP A 26 0.32 10.87 5.73
CA ASP A 26 1.31 10.37 4.76
C ASP A 26 1.95 11.46 3.89
N SER A 27 1.34 12.65 3.81
CA SER A 27 1.89 13.82 3.14
C SER A 27 2.99 14.54 3.94
N ASN A 28 3.19 14.20 5.21
CA ASN A 28 4.21 14.83 6.04
C ASN A 28 5.61 14.37 5.59
N PRO A 29 6.53 15.29 5.25
CA PRO A 29 7.84 14.96 4.70
C PRO A 29 8.78 14.26 5.70
N HIS A 30 8.54 14.41 7.01
CA HIS A 30 9.34 13.83 8.08
C HIS A 30 8.87 12.43 8.50
N LEU A 31 7.65 12.01 8.14
CA LEU A 31 7.09 10.72 8.57
C LEU A 31 7.93 9.55 8.07
N ALA A 32 8.31 9.55 6.78
CA ALA A 32 9.13 8.48 6.21
C ALA A 32 10.49 8.36 6.91
N SER A 33 11.15 9.50 7.18
CA SER A 33 12.43 9.54 7.91
C SER A 33 12.29 9.03 9.35
N CYS A 34 11.21 9.41 10.04
CA CYS A 34 10.94 8.90 11.39
C CYS A 34 10.78 7.38 11.41
N CYS A 35 9.99 6.86 10.48
CA CYS A 35 9.75 5.43 10.33
C CYS A 35 11.04 4.65 9.97
N GLU A 36 11.87 5.20 9.11
CA GLU A 36 13.17 4.64 8.76
C GLU A 36 14.11 4.59 9.98
N LEU A 37 14.16 5.65 10.78
CA LEU A 37 14.96 5.66 12.02
C LEU A 37 14.47 4.61 13.03
N LEU A 38 13.15 4.43 13.17
CA LEU A 38 12.59 3.36 13.99
C LEU A 38 13.02 1.98 13.48
N GLU A 39 12.93 1.73 12.18
CA GLU A 39 13.41 0.48 11.56
C GLU A 39 14.91 0.26 11.81
N LEU A 40 15.74 1.28 11.61
CA LEU A 40 17.19 1.19 11.84
C LEU A 40 17.51 0.85 13.30
N ILE A 41 16.84 1.50 14.25
CA ILE A 41 17.02 1.24 15.69
C ILE A 41 16.56 -0.19 16.02
N LEU A 42 15.41 -0.62 15.51
CA LEU A 42 14.87 -1.96 15.72
C LEU A 42 15.70 -3.06 15.06
N ARG A 43 16.45 -2.77 14.00
CA ARG A 43 17.34 -3.74 13.35
C ARG A 43 18.75 -3.73 13.94
N LYS A 44 19.17 -2.64 14.57
CA LYS A 44 20.54 -2.47 15.08
C LYS A 44 20.88 -3.52 16.13
N GLY A 45 21.93 -4.29 15.85
CA GLY A 45 22.43 -5.34 16.75
C GLY A 45 21.58 -6.60 16.79
N LEU A 46 20.59 -6.76 15.90
CA LEU A 46 19.82 -8.00 15.79
C LEU A 46 20.72 -9.14 15.30
N GLN A 47 20.80 -10.21 16.09
CA GLN A 47 21.67 -11.35 15.83
C GLN A 47 21.01 -12.32 14.85
N GLN A 48 21.83 -12.81 13.90
CA GLN A 48 21.41 -13.82 12.94
C GLN A 48 21.57 -15.24 13.51
N PRO A 49 20.59 -16.13 13.29
CA PRO A 49 20.75 -17.55 13.60
C PRO A 49 21.86 -18.18 12.76
N VAL A 50 22.81 -18.87 13.40
CA VAL A 50 24.00 -19.44 12.73
C VAL A 50 23.66 -20.61 11.78
N LEU A 51 22.57 -21.33 12.05
CA LEU A 51 22.19 -22.57 11.35
C LEU A 51 20.91 -22.44 10.49
N SER A 52 20.34 -21.25 10.35
CA SER A 52 19.09 -21.04 9.60
C SER A 52 19.37 -20.48 8.22
N LEU A 53 18.67 -21.01 7.21
CA LEU A 53 18.66 -20.47 5.84
C LEU A 53 17.84 -19.17 5.73
N ALA A 54 16.94 -18.92 6.69
CA ALA A 54 16.14 -17.70 6.74
C ALA A 54 16.86 -16.62 7.57
N HIS A 55 16.96 -15.41 6.99
CA HIS A 55 17.47 -14.23 7.67
C HIS A 55 16.42 -13.69 8.66
N ARG A 56 16.86 -13.42 9.89
CA ARG A 56 16.01 -12.82 10.91
C ARG A 56 15.97 -11.31 10.72
N ASP A 57 14.77 -10.78 10.53
CA ASP A 57 14.47 -9.34 10.63
C ASP A 57 13.72 -8.99 11.93
N TYR A 58 13.65 -7.70 12.27
CA TYR A 58 13.02 -7.20 13.50
C TYR A 58 11.52 -7.53 13.58
N TRP A 59 10.86 -7.72 12.43
CA TRP A 59 9.48 -8.20 12.36
C TRP A 59 9.26 -9.50 13.16
N HIS A 60 10.19 -10.44 13.08
CA HIS A 60 10.06 -11.72 13.78
C HIS A 60 10.08 -11.55 15.30
N CYS A 61 10.64 -10.45 15.83
CA CYS A 61 10.55 -10.13 17.25
C CYS A 61 9.08 -9.90 17.64
N PHE A 62 8.30 -9.21 16.82
CA PHE A 62 6.88 -8.95 17.07
C PHE A 62 6.04 -10.23 16.93
N GLU A 63 6.34 -11.09 15.95
CA GLU A 63 5.71 -12.40 15.85
C GLU A 63 5.96 -13.25 17.11
N GLN A 64 7.20 -13.23 17.62
CA GLN A 64 7.59 -14.00 18.78
C GLN A 64 6.91 -13.52 20.09
N LEU A 65 6.48 -12.26 20.18
CA LEU A 65 5.75 -11.77 21.35
C LEU A 65 4.47 -12.56 21.61
N LEU A 66 3.80 -13.04 20.55
CA LEU A 66 2.53 -13.78 20.67
C LEU A 66 2.71 -15.13 21.37
N HIS A 67 3.87 -15.76 21.21
CA HIS A 67 4.20 -17.04 21.84
C HIS A 67 4.50 -16.91 23.33
N HIS A 68 4.64 -15.68 23.83
CA HIS A 68 5.00 -15.39 25.21
C HIS A 68 3.95 -14.56 25.94
N ASP A 69 2.78 -14.30 25.33
CA ASP A 69 1.62 -13.70 26.00
C ASP A 69 0.81 -14.75 26.78
N ALA A 70 1.25 -15.06 27.99
CA ALA A 70 0.57 -16.04 28.84
C ALA A 70 -0.81 -15.58 29.36
N CYS A 71 -1.12 -14.28 29.29
CA CYS A 71 -2.29 -13.70 30.00
C CYS A 71 -3.25 -12.91 29.09
N GLY A 72 -3.10 -12.97 27.77
CA GLY A 72 -3.95 -12.24 26.83
C GLY A 72 -3.81 -10.71 26.92
N ARG A 73 -2.74 -10.20 27.55
CA ARG A 73 -2.51 -8.77 27.77
C ARG A 73 -2.13 -8.05 26.47
N LEU A 74 -1.76 -8.81 25.44
CA LEU A 74 -1.35 -8.28 24.15
C LEU A 74 -2.46 -8.34 23.10
N SER A 75 -3.74 -8.49 23.46
CA SER A 75 -4.85 -8.67 22.49
C SER A 75 -4.83 -7.68 21.31
N SER A 76 -4.53 -6.40 21.54
CA SER A 76 -4.41 -5.37 20.50
C SER A 76 -3.17 -5.55 19.60
N VAL A 77 -2.05 -5.98 20.18
CA VAL A 77 -0.79 -6.30 19.50
C VAL A 77 -0.94 -7.60 18.71
N SER A 78 -1.58 -8.62 19.29
CA SER A 78 -1.93 -9.89 18.65
C SER A 78 -2.77 -9.67 17.41
N LEU A 79 -3.82 -8.83 17.51
CA LEU A 79 -4.65 -8.48 16.35
C LEU A 79 -3.83 -7.74 15.28
N ALA A 80 -2.93 -6.84 15.69
CA ALA A 80 -2.06 -6.13 14.76
C ALA A 80 -1.06 -7.05 14.04
N VAL A 81 -0.48 -8.02 14.76
CA VAL A 81 0.42 -9.01 14.17
C VAL A 81 -0.36 -9.89 13.20
N GLN A 82 -1.53 -10.40 13.58
CA GLN A 82 -2.40 -11.19 12.72
C GLN A 82 -2.80 -10.43 11.44
N GLN A 83 -3.20 -9.16 11.56
CA GLN A 83 -3.52 -8.32 10.41
C GLN A 83 -2.33 -8.12 9.47
N THR A 84 -1.13 -7.93 10.03
CA THR A 84 0.10 -7.79 9.26
C THR A 84 0.45 -9.08 8.52
N THR A 85 0.36 -10.23 9.21
CA THR A 85 0.64 -11.54 8.63
C THR A 85 -0.39 -11.92 7.56
N ALA A 86 -1.66 -11.56 7.74
CA ALA A 86 -2.74 -11.82 6.78
C ALA A 86 -2.74 -10.89 5.56
N CYS A 87 -1.96 -9.80 5.59
CA CYS A 87 -1.93 -8.84 4.49
C CYS A 87 -1.21 -9.43 3.27
N SER A 88 -1.97 -9.75 2.22
CA SER A 88 -1.46 -10.33 0.97
C SER A 88 -0.65 -9.36 0.10
N LYS A 89 -0.62 -8.07 0.46
CA LYS A 89 0.22 -7.06 -0.20
C LYS A 89 1.69 -7.09 0.27
N LEU A 90 1.99 -7.76 1.38
CA LEU A 90 3.30 -7.78 2.03
C LEU A 90 3.97 -9.15 1.91
N ILE A 91 5.12 -9.18 1.27
CA ILE A 91 5.82 -10.43 0.94
C ILE A 91 6.96 -10.70 1.93
N THR A 92 7.73 -9.67 2.25
CA THR A 92 8.97 -9.77 3.03
C THR A 92 8.75 -9.48 4.51
N SER A 93 9.62 -10.02 5.37
CA SER A 93 9.61 -9.69 6.80
C SER A 93 9.90 -8.19 7.03
N GLN A 94 10.71 -7.55 6.18
CA GLN A 94 10.92 -6.10 6.22
C GLN A 94 9.62 -5.33 5.96
N GLY A 95 8.91 -5.64 4.87
CA GLY A 95 7.64 -4.98 4.53
C GLY A 95 6.59 -5.17 5.62
N ARG A 96 6.51 -6.36 6.21
CA ARG A 96 5.66 -6.62 7.39
C ARG A 96 6.07 -5.78 8.59
N GLY A 97 7.35 -5.69 8.90
CA GLY A 97 7.86 -4.84 9.96
C GLY A 97 7.50 -3.36 9.76
N ARG A 98 7.62 -2.86 8.52
CA ARG A 98 7.29 -1.47 8.16
C ARG A 98 5.80 -1.18 8.28
N PHE A 99 4.98 -2.09 7.76
CA PHE A 99 3.52 -2.03 7.92
C PHE A 99 3.12 -2.01 9.38
N PHE A 100 3.73 -2.88 10.19
CA PHE A 100 3.44 -2.97 11.61
C PHE A 100 3.80 -1.69 12.35
N ILE A 101 4.95 -1.07 12.07
CA ILE A 101 5.32 0.24 12.63
C ILE A 101 4.24 1.28 12.31
N ARG A 102 3.81 1.40 11.04
CA ARG A 102 2.74 2.33 10.63
C ARG A 102 1.43 2.06 11.37
N LEU A 103 1.06 0.79 11.48
CA LEU A 103 -0.13 0.36 12.21
C LEU A 103 -0.06 0.75 13.69
N MET A 104 1.10 0.61 14.34
CA MET A 104 1.30 0.97 15.75
C MET A 104 1.32 2.48 15.99
N LEU A 105 1.85 3.26 15.04
CA LEU A 105 1.77 4.72 15.06
C LEU A 105 0.31 5.18 14.93
N MET A 106 -0.42 4.68 13.93
CA MET A 106 -1.84 4.98 13.74
C MET A 106 -2.67 4.62 14.97
N ARG A 107 -2.37 3.49 15.61
CA ARG A 107 -3.04 3.02 16.83
C ARG A 107 -2.54 3.64 18.12
N ARG A 108 -1.51 4.48 18.08
CA ARG A 108 -0.91 5.11 19.28
C ARG A 108 -0.43 4.09 20.32
N THR A 109 0.12 2.97 19.85
CA THR A 109 0.52 1.83 20.71
C THR A 109 1.99 1.47 20.62
N LEU A 110 2.77 2.13 19.75
CA LEU A 110 4.18 1.81 19.51
C LEU A 110 5.00 1.72 20.81
N GLY A 111 4.96 2.74 21.66
CA GLY A 111 5.68 2.73 22.94
C GLY A 111 5.32 1.55 23.85
N ASN A 112 4.05 1.16 23.91
CA ASN A 112 3.63 -0.02 24.68
C ASN A 112 4.18 -1.32 24.08
N VAL A 113 4.17 -1.45 22.75
CA VAL A 113 4.76 -2.62 22.08
C VAL A 113 6.26 -2.72 22.34
N ILE A 114 6.99 -1.60 22.21
CA ILE A 114 8.41 -1.55 22.52
C ILE A 114 8.65 -1.93 23.99
N LYS A 115 7.88 -1.36 24.92
CA LYS A 115 7.95 -1.73 26.34
C LYS A 115 7.77 -3.24 26.53
N HIS A 116 6.74 -3.84 25.93
CA HIS A 116 6.51 -5.28 26.05
C HIS A 116 7.65 -6.12 25.46
N MET A 117 8.20 -5.70 24.32
CA MET A 117 9.36 -6.35 23.73
C MET A 117 10.57 -6.34 24.69
N LEU A 118 10.85 -5.19 25.31
CA LEU A 118 11.95 -5.05 26.28
C LEU A 118 11.76 -5.92 27.52
N HIS A 119 10.52 -6.17 27.96
CA HIS A 119 10.22 -7.03 29.11
C HIS A 119 10.09 -8.52 28.76
N THR A 120 10.28 -8.89 27.49
CA THR A 120 10.20 -10.29 27.05
C THR A 120 11.60 -10.83 26.80
N ASN A 121 12.22 -11.44 27.84
CA ASN A 121 13.62 -11.90 27.81
C ASN A 121 13.96 -12.72 26.56
N ARG A 122 13.11 -13.66 26.16
CA ARG A 122 13.34 -14.52 24.98
C ARG A 122 13.42 -13.76 23.65
N VAL A 123 12.80 -12.60 23.56
CA VAL A 123 12.83 -11.74 22.36
C VAL A 123 14.04 -10.81 22.42
N ILE A 124 14.28 -10.18 23.58
CA ILE A 124 15.40 -9.24 23.71
C ILE A 124 16.76 -9.93 23.63
N GLU A 125 16.85 -11.21 24.02
CA GLU A 125 18.05 -12.04 23.86
C GLU A 125 18.52 -12.17 22.41
N TRP A 126 17.66 -11.88 21.41
CA TRP A 126 18.05 -11.86 20.00
C TRP A 126 18.91 -10.65 19.61
N TYR A 127 19.09 -9.69 20.51
CA TYR A 127 19.88 -8.49 20.29
C TYR A 127 21.24 -8.60 20.99
N CYS A 128 22.29 -8.14 20.32
CA CYS A 128 23.63 -8.04 20.87
C CYS A 128 23.69 -6.91 21.92
N PRO A 129 24.04 -7.19 23.20
CA PRO A 129 24.06 -6.19 24.27
C PRO A 129 25.00 -5.01 23.99
N ASN A 130 26.10 -5.26 23.30
CA ASN A 130 27.15 -4.26 23.06
C ASN A 130 26.87 -3.36 21.84
N VAL A 131 25.83 -3.66 21.04
CA VAL A 131 25.56 -2.97 19.78
C VAL A 131 24.13 -2.43 19.71
N ALA A 132 23.17 -3.19 20.22
CA ALA A 132 21.76 -2.85 20.10
C ALA A 132 21.36 -1.74 21.09
N ILE A 133 20.69 -0.71 20.59
CA ILE A 133 20.08 0.34 21.41
C ILE A 133 19.10 -0.27 22.42
N LEU A 134 18.35 -1.29 22.00
CA LEU A 134 17.34 -1.96 22.81
C LEU A 134 17.91 -2.69 24.04
N ARG A 135 19.22 -2.93 24.11
CA ARG A 135 19.88 -3.61 25.23
C ARG A 135 20.93 -2.77 25.95
N ASN A 136 21.22 -1.58 25.44
CA ASN A 136 22.21 -0.71 26.03
C ASN A 136 21.57 0.11 27.15
N GLU A 137 22.11 0.01 28.37
CA GLU A 137 21.59 0.66 29.57
C GLU A 137 21.50 2.18 29.46
N GLU A 138 22.38 2.81 28.68
CA GLU A 138 22.40 4.27 28.47
C GLU A 138 21.33 4.72 27.45
N PHE A 139 20.94 3.85 26.52
CA PHE A 139 20.15 4.22 25.34
C PHE A 139 18.72 3.65 25.32
N VAL A 140 18.45 2.58 26.07
CA VAL A 140 17.14 1.92 26.09
C VAL A 140 16.04 2.83 26.64
N GLU A 141 16.29 3.54 27.74
CA GLU A 141 15.33 4.45 28.36
C GLU A 141 15.03 5.70 27.51
N PRO A 142 16.05 6.40 26.94
CA PRO A 142 15.80 7.46 25.97
C PRO A 142 14.98 7.00 24.77
N PHE A 143 15.27 5.83 24.20
CA PHE A 143 14.52 5.29 23.06
C PHE A 143 13.07 4.94 23.43
N LEU A 144 12.86 4.30 24.58
CA LEU A 144 11.52 4.00 25.09
C LEU A 144 10.72 5.29 25.31
N SER A 145 11.35 6.31 25.90
CA SER A 145 10.73 7.63 26.11
C SER A 145 10.28 8.27 24.81
N LEU A 146 11.14 8.28 23.78
CA LEU A 146 10.78 8.78 22.44
C LEU A 146 9.64 7.97 21.80
N SER A 147 9.63 6.65 21.99
CA SER A 147 8.57 5.76 21.50
C SER A 147 7.22 6.03 22.20
N MET A 148 7.24 6.38 23.49
CA MET A 148 6.05 6.81 24.23
C MET A 148 5.55 8.17 23.74
N VAL A 149 6.45 9.11 23.46
CA VAL A 149 6.08 10.40 22.84
C VAL A 149 5.39 10.19 21.50
N LEU A 150 5.89 9.30 20.64
CA LEU A 150 5.22 8.94 19.39
C LEU A 150 3.82 8.38 19.63
N SER A 151 3.60 7.55 20.65
CA SER A 151 2.27 7.06 21.00
C SER A 151 1.29 8.17 21.41
N GLU A 152 1.74 9.32 21.87
CA GLU A 152 0.84 10.43 22.24
C GLU A 152 0.37 11.24 21.03
N MET A 153 1.05 11.13 19.89
CA MET A 153 0.80 11.93 18.69
C MET A 153 -0.42 11.44 17.89
N ASN A 154 -1.05 12.35 17.14
CA ASN A 154 -2.18 12.00 16.29
C ASN A 154 -1.72 11.65 14.86
N PHE A 155 -1.86 10.39 14.49
CA PHE A 155 -1.53 9.90 13.14
C PHE A 155 -2.80 9.55 12.36
N LYS A 156 -2.97 10.16 11.19
CA LYS A 156 -3.98 9.82 10.18
C LYS A 156 -3.27 9.29 8.93
N ILE A 157 -2.82 8.05 9.05
CA ILE A 157 -1.97 7.35 8.07
C ILE A 157 -2.80 6.28 7.36
N SER A 158 -2.60 6.11 6.05
CA SER A 158 -3.23 5.05 5.26
C SER A 158 -2.55 3.69 5.50
N ILE A 159 -3.34 2.70 5.88
CA ILE A 159 -2.85 1.32 6.05
C ILE A 159 -3.02 0.50 4.74
N GLU A 160 -3.92 0.92 3.86
CA GLU A 160 -4.22 0.21 2.60
C GLU A 160 -3.16 0.44 1.52
N ASN A 161 -2.48 1.59 1.54
CA ASN A 161 -1.38 1.93 0.63
C ASN A 161 -0.06 1.33 1.15
N CYS A 162 0.06 0.01 1.10
CA CYS A 162 1.16 -0.73 1.74
C CYS A 162 1.96 -1.65 0.82
N SER A 163 1.58 -1.83 -0.44
CA SER A 163 2.21 -2.80 -1.35
C SER A 163 3.63 -2.45 -1.80
N PHE A 164 4.12 -1.27 -1.43
CA PHE A 164 5.52 -0.84 -1.62
C PHE A 164 6.36 -0.86 -0.36
N LEU A 165 5.79 -1.26 0.79
CA LEU A 165 6.55 -1.29 2.04
C LEU A 165 7.64 -2.35 2.01
N ASP A 166 7.53 -3.41 1.20
CA ASP A 166 8.64 -4.35 0.97
C ASP A 166 9.91 -3.63 0.48
N GLU A 167 9.75 -2.63 -0.38
CA GLU A 167 10.85 -1.93 -1.04
C GLU A 167 11.22 -0.59 -0.38
N SER A 168 10.24 0.21 0.05
CA SER A 168 10.44 1.62 0.38
C SER A 168 9.53 2.13 1.51
N TRP A 169 10.02 3.11 2.27
CA TRP A 169 9.19 3.94 3.16
C TRP A 169 8.43 5.05 2.43
N LEU A 170 8.93 5.49 1.26
CA LEU A 170 8.22 6.43 0.41
C LEU A 170 6.98 5.74 -0.14
N LEU A 171 5.80 6.31 0.09
CA LEU A 171 4.57 5.76 -0.46
C LEU A 171 4.23 6.39 -1.81
N PRO A 172 3.64 5.61 -2.73
CA PRO A 172 3.13 6.16 -3.97
C PRO A 172 1.81 6.89 -3.74
N VAL A 173 1.38 7.67 -4.73
CA VAL A 173 0.01 8.16 -4.79
C VAL A 173 -0.91 6.97 -5.09
N CYS A 174 -1.86 6.72 -4.20
CA CYS A 174 -2.88 5.69 -4.36
C CYS A 174 -4.23 6.34 -4.59
N GLN A 175 -4.97 5.87 -5.59
CA GLN A 175 -6.31 6.34 -5.91
C GLN A 175 -7.28 5.17 -5.98
N ILE A 176 -8.45 5.35 -5.40
CA ILE A 176 -9.55 4.39 -5.49
C ILE A 176 -10.48 4.89 -6.59
N TYR A 177 -10.80 4.01 -7.54
CA TYR A 177 -11.82 4.24 -8.55
C TYR A 177 -12.99 3.30 -8.31
N GLU A 178 -14.18 3.87 -8.18
CA GLU A 178 -15.43 3.13 -7.99
C GLU A 178 -16.30 3.31 -9.22
N ALA A 179 -16.84 2.20 -9.73
CA ALA A 179 -17.73 2.19 -10.87
C ALA A 179 -18.84 1.16 -10.71
N VAL A 180 -20.00 1.48 -11.27
CA VAL A 180 -21.02 0.48 -11.56
C VAL A 180 -20.53 -0.47 -12.66
N PRO A 181 -21.11 -1.68 -12.80
CA PRO A 181 -20.81 -2.56 -13.93
C PRO A 181 -20.87 -1.79 -15.25
N CYS A 182 -19.76 -1.77 -15.99
CA CYS A 182 -19.64 -1.00 -17.21
C CYS A 182 -19.26 -1.88 -18.38
N ARG A 183 -19.51 -1.29 -19.57
CA ARG A 183 -19.16 -1.74 -20.92
C ARG A 183 -17.85 -2.54 -20.88
N GLU A 184 -16.82 -1.74 -21.09
CA GLU A 184 -15.41 -2.08 -21.18
C GLU A 184 -14.64 -1.15 -20.25
N LEU A 185 -13.82 -1.69 -19.34
CA LEU A 185 -12.81 -0.85 -18.69
C LEU A 185 -11.77 -0.40 -19.72
N GLY A 186 -11.35 -1.32 -20.60
CA GLY A 186 -10.47 -1.08 -21.74
C GLY A 186 -9.09 -0.60 -21.32
N MET A 187 -8.48 -1.35 -20.42
CA MET A 187 -7.07 -1.27 -20.09
C MET A 187 -6.33 -2.40 -20.83
N VAL A 188 -5.06 -2.24 -21.13
CA VAL A 188 -4.17 -3.33 -21.58
C VAL A 188 -3.16 -3.54 -20.47
N LEU A 189 -3.03 -4.77 -19.97
CA LEU A 189 -2.23 -5.03 -18.79
C LEU A 189 -0.91 -5.75 -19.09
N ARG A 190 0.11 -5.41 -18.31
CA ARG A 190 1.42 -6.03 -18.32
C ARG A 190 1.83 -6.44 -16.91
N TYR A 191 2.15 -7.72 -16.73
CA TYR A 191 2.58 -8.28 -15.46
C TYR A 191 4.10 -8.29 -15.38
N LEU A 192 4.67 -7.54 -14.43
CA LEU A 192 6.11 -7.38 -14.31
C LEU A 192 6.52 -7.34 -12.83
N ASP A 193 7.52 -8.14 -12.46
CA ASP A 193 8.09 -8.22 -11.09
C ASP A 193 6.99 -8.32 -10.00
N GLY A 194 5.96 -9.14 -10.27
CA GLY A 194 4.84 -9.37 -9.35
C GLY A 194 3.89 -8.17 -9.21
N ARG A 195 3.83 -7.28 -10.20
CA ARG A 195 2.94 -6.12 -10.25
C ARG A 195 2.18 -6.08 -11.57
N VAL A 196 0.97 -5.53 -11.55
CA VAL A 196 0.07 -5.48 -12.70
C VAL A 196 0.01 -4.04 -13.23
N PHE A 197 0.76 -3.76 -14.29
CA PHE A 197 0.84 -2.44 -14.90
C PHE A 197 -0.23 -2.23 -15.96
N VAL A 198 -0.74 -1.01 -16.07
CA VAL A 198 -1.50 -0.52 -17.21
C VAL A 198 -0.50 -0.14 -18.31
N LEU A 199 -0.52 -0.84 -19.44
CA LEU A 199 0.37 -0.61 -20.59
C LEU A 199 -0.28 0.28 -21.66
N ASP A 200 -1.60 0.22 -21.79
CA ASP A 200 -2.36 1.05 -22.72
C ASP A 200 -3.82 1.20 -22.29
N LEU A 201 -4.52 2.13 -22.92
CA LEU A 201 -5.97 2.28 -22.83
C LEU A 201 -6.59 2.17 -24.23
N LEU A 202 -7.69 1.43 -24.33
CA LEU A 202 -8.44 1.31 -25.58
C LEU A 202 -9.23 2.59 -25.86
N GLN A 203 -9.35 2.93 -27.14
CA GLN A 203 -10.06 4.14 -27.55
C GLN A 203 -11.57 4.02 -27.27
N GLY A 204 -12.15 5.02 -26.60
CA GLY A 204 -13.56 5.04 -26.22
C GLY A 204 -13.92 4.16 -25.01
N SER A 205 -12.92 3.57 -24.34
CA SER A 205 -13.17 2.76 -23.14
C SER A 205 -13.49 3.60 -21.90
N GLN A 206 -14.05 2.98 -20.86
CA GLN A 206 -14.34 3.68 -19.60
C GLN A 206 -13.07 4.28 -18.98
N ALA A 207 -11.94 3.54 -19.01
CA ALA A 207 -10.69 4.03 -18.46
C ALA A 207 -10.15 5.25 -19.20
N GLN A 208 -10.35 5.32 -20.52
CA GLN A 208 -9.98 6.50 -21.30
C GLN A 208 -10.95 7.66 -21.07
N VAL A 209 -12.27 7.41 -21.07
CA VAL A 209 -13.29 8.46 -20.94
C VAL A 209 -13.24 9.11 -19.57
N ASP A 210 -13.17 8.31 -18.50
CA ASP A 210 -13.11 8.81 -17.13
C ASP A 210 -11.71 9.27 -16.73
N MET A 211 -10.70 8.95 -17.55
CA MET A 211 -9.29 9.26 -17.29
C MET A 211 -8.82 8.75 -15.91
N PHE A 212 -9.40 7.65 -15.44
CA PHE A 212 -9.13 7.16 -14.09
C PHE A 212 -7.80 6.40 -14.00
N ALA A 213 -7.27 5.90 -15.12
CA ALA A 213 -5.97 5.21 -15.20
C ALA A 213 -5.07 5.88 -16.25
N GLU A 214 -3.76 5.77 -16.10
CA GLU A 214 -2.78 6.18 -17.11
C GLU A 214 -1.81 5.01 -17.40
N PRO A 215 -1.28 4.90 -18.64
CA PRO A 215 -0.19 3.97 -18.92
C PRO A 215 1.01 4.21 -17.98
N GLY A 216 1.50 3.13 -17.36
CA GLY A 216 2.51 3.13 -16.31
C GLY A 216 1.95 2.90 -14.91
N ASP A 217 0.66 3.16 -14.67
CA ASP A 217 0.04 2.92 -13.37
C ASP A 217 -0.02 1.43 -13.04
N ILE A 218 -0.15 1.11 -11.74
CA ILE A 218 -0.34 -0.25 -11.26
C ILE A 218 -1.76 -0.42 -10.77
N ILE A 219 -2.35 -1.56 -11.11
CA ILE A 219 -3.54 -2.05 -10.43
C ILE A 219 -3.11 -2.88 -9.22
N ASP A 220 -3.33 -2.33 -8.04
CA ASP A 220 -2.90 -2.91 -6.77
C ASP A 220 -3.94 -3.87 -6.18
N GLU A 221 -5.22 -3.51 -6.30
CA GLU A 221 -6.33 -4.25 -5.72
C GLU A 221 -7.62 -4.10 -6.55
N MET A 222 -8.46 -5.14 -6.54
CA MET A 222 -9.82 -5.11 -7.07
C MET A 222 -10.79 -5.71 -6.05
N ASN A 223 -11.78 -4.95 -5.59
CA ASN A 223 -12.79 -5.38 -4.61
C ASN A 223 -12.21 -6.16 -3.41
N GLY A 224 -11.15 -5.67 -2.77
CA GLY A 224 -10.52 -6.35 -1.63
C GLY A 224 -9.48 -7.42 -2.03
N ILE A 225 -9.36 -7.76 -3.32
CA ILE A 225 -8.43 -8.79 -3.80
C ILE A 225 -7.14 -8.11 -4.27
N SER A 226 -6.08 -8.30 -3.50
CA SER A 226 -4.72 -7.87 -3.87
C SER A 226 -4.26 -8.54 -5.17
N LEU A 227 -3.66 -7.74 -6.05
CA LEU A 227 -3.00 -8.21 -7.27
C LEU A 227 -1.47 -8.27 -7.12
N ARG A 228 -0.95 -8.10 -5.91
CA ARG A 228 0.47 -8.31 -5.61
C ARG A 228 0.85 -9.77 -5.90
N ASN A 229 1.94 -9.97 -6.65
CA ASN A 229 2.41 -11.27 -7.15
C ASN A 229 1.38 -12.03 -8.00
N ALA A 230 0.42 -11.33 -8.62
CA ALA A 230 -0.54 -11.97 -9.51
C ALA A 230 0.15 -12.56 -10.75
N SER A 231 -0.27 -13.75 -11.16
CA SER A 231 0.18 -14.38 -12.41
C SER A 231 -0.54 -13.77 -13.62
N ASN A 232 0.04 -13.91 -14.82
CA ASN A 232 -0.56 -13.44 -16.07
C ASN A 232 -2.03 -13.87 -16.19
N GLY A 233 -2.90 -12.92 -16.53
CA GLY A 233 -4.34 -13.16 -16.67
C GLY A 233 -5.15 -13.18 -15.36
N GLN A 234 -4.52 -13.25 -14.19
CA GLN A 234 -5.22 -13.35 -12.91
C GLN A 234 -6.11 -12.14 -12.62
N ALA A 235 -5.71 -10.92 -13.00
CA ALA A 235 -6.57 -9.75 -12.86
C ALA A 235 -7.85 -9.88 -13.71
N GLY A 236 -7.76 -10.52 -14.89
CA GLY A 236 -8.93 -10.83 -15.72
C GLY A 236 -9.85 -11.88 -15.07
N VAL A 237 -9.27 -12.88 -14.42
CA VAL A 237 -10.02 -13.89 -13.63
C VAL A 237 -10.71 -13.26 -12.42
N VAL A 238 -10.06 -12.32 -11.73
CA VAL A 238 -10.68 -11.56 -10.64
C VAL A 238 -11.86 -10.76 -11.17
N LEU A 239 -11.65 -9.99 -12.24
CA LEU A 239 -12.72 -9.18 -12.85
C LEU A 239 -13.90 -10.04 -13.33
N SER A 240 -13.66 -11.21 -13.93
CA SER A 240 -14.74 -12.08 -14.41
C SER A 240 -15.64 -12.59 -13.28
N LYS A 241 -15.10 -12.76 -12.07
CA LYS A 241 -15.88 -13.14 -10.87
C LYS A 241 -16.71 -11.98 -10.32
N LEU A 242 -16.38 -10.74 -10.69
CA LEU A 242 -17.07 -9.52 -10.27
C LEU A 242 -18.09 -9.05 -11.33
N LYS A 243 -18.39 -9.88 -12.33
CA LYS A 243 -19.38 -9.59 -13.36
C LYS A 243 -20.73 -9.20 -12.73
N GLY A 244 -21.25 -8.03 -13.13
CA GLY A 244 -22.53 -7.51 -12.65
C GLY A 244 -22.50 -6.93 -11.23
N GLN A 245 -21.33 -6.88 -10.58
CA GLN A 245 -21.15 -6.26 -9.27
C GLN A 245 -20.46 -4.89 -9.40
N PRO A 246 -20.72 -3.95 -8.47
CA PRO A 246 -19.93 -2.73 -8.37
C PRO A 246 -18.44 -3.04 -8.27
N LEU A 247 -17.63 -2.23 -8.93
CA LEU A 247 -16.19 -2.38 -9.03
C LEU A 247 -15.49 -1.28 -8.24
N SER A 248 -14.55 -1.67 -7.40
CA SER A 248 -13.60 -0.80 -6.72
C SER A 248 -12.19 -1.23 -7.10
N ILE A 249 -11.43 -0.33 -7.72
CA ILE A 249 -10.04 -0.55 -8.15
C ILE A 249 -9.13 0.39 -7.37
N HIS A 250 -8.11 -0.18 -6.72
CA HIS A 250 -7.03 0.61 -6.15
C HIS A 250 -5.90 0.70 -7.17
N LEU A 251 -5.63 1.93 -7.61
CA LEU A 251 -4.57 2.27 -8.53
C LEU A 251 -3.42 2.94 -7.80
N ILE A 252 -2.22 2.48 -8.10
CA ILE A 252 -0.98 3.14 -7.71
C ILE A 252 -0.44 3.91 -8.90
N ARG A 253 -0.29 5.22 -8.73
CA ARG A 253 0.24 6.09 -9.77
C ARG A 253 1.74 5.91 -9.93
N TRP A 254 2.22 5.91 -11.17
CA TRP A 254 3.67 5.88 -11.44
C TRP A 254 4.39 7.18 -11.11
N ARG A 255 3.62 8.27 -10.93
CA ARG A 255 4.11 9.61 -10.61
C ARG A 255 3.59 10.09 -9.26
N GLY A 256 4.40 10.91 -8.60
CA GLY A 256 4.03 11.67 -7.42
C GLY A 256 3.07 12.83 -7.75
N GLU A 257 2.61 13.52 -6.71
CA GLU A 257 1.73 14.69 -6.85
C GLU A 257 2.40 15.85 -7.61
N ASP A 258 3.71 15.98 -7.47
CA ASP A 258 4.56 16.94 -8.19
C ASP A 258 4.85 16.53 -9.65
N GLY A 259 4.33 15.38 -10.09
CA GLY A 259 4.56 14.81 -11.41
C GLY A 259 5.92 14.14 -11.57
N SER A 260 6.74 14.08 -10.52
CA SER A 260 8.00 13.34 -10.52
C SER A 260 7.73 11.84 -10.61
N ILE A 261 8.68 11.07 -11.16
CA ILE A 261 8.57 9.61 -11.19
C ILE A 261 8.73 9.09 -9.75
N TYR A 262 7.79 8.25 -9.32
CA TYR A 262 7.91 7.53 -8.06
C TYR A 262 9.11 6.58 -8.13
N GLN A 263 10.15 6.88 -7.34
CA GLN A 263 11.49 6.28 -7.49
C GLN A 263 11.51 4.75 -7.50
N PRO A 264 10.75 4.03 -6.64
CA PRO A 264 10.70 2.57 -6.67
C PRO A 264 10.22 1.97 -8.00
N LEU A 265 9.59 2.76 -8.87
CA LEU A 265 9.11 2.31 -10.18
C LEU A 265 10.07 2.56 -11.34
N VAL A 266 11.17 3.28 -11.15
CA VAL A 266 12.08 3.67 -12.24
C VAL A 266 12.57 2.47 -13.07
N LYS A 267 12.95 1.36 -12.43
CA LYS A 267 13.37 0.12 -13.12
C LYS A 267 12.25 -0.43 -13.99
N HIS A 268 11.05 -0.56 -13.41
CA HIS A 268 9.87 -1.11 -14.09
C HIS A 268 9.46 -0.26 -15.29
N LEU A 269 9.36 1.07 -15.11
CA LEU A 269 8.96 1.99 -16.18
C LEU A 269 9.96 2.00 -17.35
N ARG A 270 11.27 1.86 -17.07
CA ARG A 270 12.28 1.71 -18.13
C ARG A 270 12.04 0.44 -18.95
N GLN A 271 11.71 -0.67 -18.30
CA GLN A 271 11.41 -1.92 -18.98
C GLN A 271 10.13 -1.82 -19.81
N LEU A 272 9.06 -1.24 -19.26
CA LEU A 272 7.83 -0.99 -20.02
C LEU A 272 8.10 -0.13 -21.26
N LYS A 273 8.96 0.90 -21.14
CA LYS A 273 9.35 1.76 -22.28
C LYS A 273 10.17 1.01 -23.33
N GLN A 274 10.98 0.03 -22.95
CA GLN A 274 11.69 -0.83 -23.90
C GLN A 274 10.72 -1.72 -24.67
N GLU A 275 9.73 -2.30 -23.98
CA GLU A 275 8.68 -3.12 -24.60
C GLU A 275 7.74 -2.28 -25.48
N LYS A 276 7.45 -1.03 -25.07
CA LYS A 276 6.58 -0.08 -25.78
C LYS A 276 7.19 1.32 -25.82
N PRO A 277 7.98 1.64 -26.86
CA PRO A 277 8.69 2.92 -26.97
C PRO A 277 7.81 4.18 -27.02
N SER A 278 6.53 4.05 -27.33
CA SER A 278 5.58 5.16 -27.37
C SER A 278 5.20 5.68 -25.97
N LEU A 279 5.54 4.94 -24.90
CA LEU A 279 5.27 5.36 -23.52
C LEU A 279 6.13 6.57 -23.14
N GLN A 280 5.46 7.58 -22.59
CA GLN A 280 6.09 8.81 -22.12
C GLN A 280 5.98 8.89 -20.59
N PHE A 281 7.13 8.80 -19.94
CA PHE A 281 7.27 8.96 -18.50
C PHE A 281 8.11 10.20 -18.21
N GLY A 282 7.64 11.05 -17.30
CA GLY A 282 8.28 12.32 -16.93
C GLY A 282 7.27 13.47 -16.81
N PRO A 283 7.74 14.69 -16.47
CA PRO A 283 6.88 15.86 -16.39
C PRO A 283 6.24 16.14 -17.75
N LYS A 284 4.91 16.31 -17.79
CA LYS A 284 4.23 16.76 -19.02
C LYS A 284 4.70 18.21 -19.30
N PRO A 285 5.01 18.57 -20.56
CA PRO A 285 5.32 19.96 -20.90
C PRO A 285 4.13 20.87 -20.54
N ALA A 286 4.42 22.08 -20.05
CA ALA A 286 3.46 23.03 -19.48
C ALA A 286 2.24 23.34 -20.37
N SER A 287 2.33 23.10 -21.69
CA SER A 287 1.26 23.32 -22.66
C SER A 287 0.03 22.39 -22.53
N GLN A 288 0.06 21.37 -21.65
CA GLN A 288 -1.11 20.50 -21.38
C GLN A 288 -1.75 20.72 -20.00
N GLN A 289 -1.15 21.51 -19.11
CA GLN A 289 -1.70 21.77 -17.77
C GLN A 289 -2.95 22.67 -17.81
N ASP A 290 -3.07 23.56 -18.80
CA ASP A 290 -4.20 24.50 -18.91
C ASP A 290 -5.50 23.88 -19.42
N ARG A 291 -5.47 22.66 -19.98
CA ARG A 291 -6.72 21.96 -20.38
C ARG A 291 -7.32 21.13 -19.26
N ALA A 292 -6.52 20.66 -18.30
CA ALA A 292 -6.99 19.82 -17.20
C ALA A 292 -7.53 20.62 -16.00
N SER A 293 -7.11 21.88 -15.84
CA SER A 293 -7.58 22.78 -14.79
C SER A 293 -8.97 23.37 -15.05
N GLY A 294 -9.44 23.38 -16.30
CA GLY A 294 -10.77 23.87 -16.69
C GLY A 294 -11.93 22.89 -16.45
N GLN A 295 -11.66 21.63 -16.09
CA GLN A 295 -12.67 20.55 -16.07
C GLN A 295 -12.83 19.87 -14.70
N LYS A 296 -12.48 20.57 -13.61
CA LYS A 296 -12.72 20.13 -12.21
C LYS A 296 -14.04 20.65 -11.60
N ARG A 297 -15.01 21.08 -12.41
CA ARG A 297 -16.39 21.36 -11.94
C ARG A 297 -17.39 20.60 -12.81
N GLY A 298 -17.66 19.38 -12.39
CA GLY A 298 -18.74 18.54 -12.90
C GLY A 298 -19.00 17.46 -11.87
N GLN A 299 -19.57 17.82 -10.72
CA GLN A 299 -20.32 16.86 -9.93
C GLN A 299 -21.47 16.37 -10.81
N THR A 300 -21.33 15.20 -11.43
CA THR A 300 -22.50 14.48 -11.91
C THR A 300 -23.24 13.97 -10.68
N GLN A 301 -24.24 14.74 -10.25
CA GLN A 301 -25.34 14.24 -9.44
C GLN A 301 -25.97 13.07 -10.20
N CYS A 302 -25.79 11.85 -9.71
CA CYS A 302 -26.81 10.83 -9.91
C CYS A 302 -28.03 11.29 -9.10
N GLU A 303 -29.00 11.92 -9.75
CA GLU A 303 -30.29 12.20 -9.15
C GLU A 303 -30.93 10.88 -8.72
N SER A 304 -31.04 10.70 -7.41
CA SER A 304 -31.81 9.64 -6.78
C SER A 304 -33.30 9.89 -7.09
N PHE A 305 -33.82 9.24 -8.13
CA PHE A 305 -35.26 9.12 -8.33
C PHE A 305 -35.82 8.15 -7.28
N TYR A 306 -36.24 8.69 -6.13
CA TYR A 306 -37.18 8.00 -5.24
C TYR A 306 -38.56 7.98 -5.89
N ALA A 307 -38.82 6.98 -6.73
CA ALA A 307 -40.18 6.65 -7.14
C ALA A 307 -40.86 5.86 -6.00
N LYS A 308 -41.92 6.44 -5.44
CA LYS A 308 -42.86 5.76 -4.53
C LYS A 308 -43.43 4.53 -5.23
N VAL A 309 -43.19 3.34 -4.69
CA VAL A 309 -43.87 2.11 -5.12
C VAL A 309 -45.07 1.88 -4.21
N SER A 310 -46.26 2.03 -4.78
CA SER A 310 -47.51 1.45 -4.26
C SER A 310 -47.57 -0.02 -4.69
N PRO A 311 -48.09 -0.94 -3.86
CA PRO A 311 -48.16 -2.36 -4.21
C PRO A 311 -49.42 -2.59 -5.04
N PHE A 312 -49.29 -3.00 -6.30
CA PHE A 312 -50.15 -3.96 -7.01
C PHE A 312 -49.78 -3.94 -8.50
N ASP A 313 -49.60 -5.15 -9.03
CA ASP A 313 -49.66 -5.57 -10.43
C ASP A 313 -48.45 -5.44 -11.39
N GLN A 314 -48.02 -6.65 -11.78
CA GLN A 314 -47.69 -7.15 -13.12
C GLN A 314 -46.26 -7.02 -13.66
N GLU A 315 -45.72 -8.22 -13.92
CA GLU A 315 -44.53 -8.52 -14.71
C GLU A 315 -44.42 -7.66 -15.96
N LEU A 316 -43.33 -6.91 -16.07
CA LEU A 316 -42.78 -6.51 -17.35
C LEU A 316 -41.26 -6.68 -17.31
N PHE A 317 -40.74 -7.12 -18.46
CA PHE A 317 -39.34 -7.41 -18.79
C PHE A 317 -38.86 -8.86 -18.53
N GLN A 318 -39.39 -9.78 -19.33
CA GLN A 318 -38.54 -10.85 -19.87
C GLN A 318 -37.82 -10.33 -21.12
N HIS A 319 -36.52 -10.12 -21.02
CA HIS A 319 -35.65 -10.08 -22.19
C HIS A 319 -34.47 -11.02 -21.97
N HIS A 320 -34.38 -12.04 -22.81
CA HIS A 320 -33.20 -12.89 -22.92
C HIS A 320 -32.12 -12.11 -23.66
N PHE A 321 -31.00 -11.80 -23.00
CA PHE A 321 -29.82 -11.19 -23.61
C PHE A 321 -28.63 -12.15 -23.57
N PRO A 322 -27.80 -12.23 -24.63
CA PRO A 322 -26.86 -13.33 -24.81
C PRO A 322 -25.57 -13.18 -23.98
N GLU A 323 -25.06 -14.32 -23.50
CA GLU A 323 -23.83 -14.46 -22.72
C GLU A 323 -22.58 -14.43 -23.61
N ILE A 324 -21.74 -13.40 -23.52
CA ILE A 324 -20.35 -13.48 -24.00
C ILE A 324 -19.41 -12.76 -23.01
N SER A 325 -18.43 -13.50 -22.46
CA SER A 325 -17.26 -12.97 -21.74
C SER A 325 -16.01 -13.24 -22.56
N CYS A 326 -15.23 -12.21 -22.92
CA CYS A 326 -13.96 -12.41 -23.62
C CYS A 326 -12.83 -11.73 -22.86
N VAL A 327 -12.00 -12.53 -22.17
CA VAL A 327 -10.62 -12.16 -21.86
C VAL A 327 -9.81 -12.45 -23.13
N GLY A 328 -9.28 -11.41 -23.79
CA GLY A 328 -8.53 -11.54 -25.04
C GLY A 328 -7.02 -11.35 -24.85
N ARG A 329 -6.19 -11.90 -25.75
CA ARG A 329 -4.75 -11.56 -25.88
C ARG A 329 -4.59 -10.32 -26.78
N PHE A 330 -3.72 -9.39 -26.42
CA PHE A 330 -3.44 -8.23 -27.27
C PHE A 330 -2.39 -8.61 -28.32
N GLY A 331 -2.84 -8.87 -29.55
CA GLY A 331 -1.96 -9.31 -30.64
C GLY A 331 -1.42 -10.74 -30.47
N SER A 332 -0.35 -11.06 -31.20
CA SER A 332 0.32 -12.37 -31.20
C SER A 332 1.31 -12.57 -30.03
N GLN A 333 1.42 -11.62 -29.11
CA GLN A 333 2.36 -11.70 -27.99
C GLN A 333 1.73 -12.40 -26.77
N PRO A 334 2.38 -13.46 -26.24
CA PRO A 334 1.81 -14.27 -25.16
C PRO A 334 1.71 -13.55 -23.80
N ASP A 335 2.42 -12.43 -23.61
CA ASP A 335 2.55 -11.73 -22.33
C ASP A 335 1.62 -10.52 -22.16
N LEU A 336 0.77 -10.23 -23.14
CA LEU A 336 -0.14 -9.08 -23.13
C LEU A 336 -1.60 -9.54 -23.00
N THR A 337 -2.24 -9.12 -21.90
CA THR A 337 -3.66 -9.40 -21.65
C THR A 337 -4.49 -8.14 -21.95
N ILE A 338 -5.49 -8.25 -22.82
CA ILE A 338 -6.51 -7.20 -22.99
C ILE A 338 -7.49 -7.30 -21.83
N PHE A 339 -7.72 -6.18 -21.16
CA PHE A 339 -8.74 -6.04 -20.15
C PHE A 339 -10.08 -5.70 -20.82
N ALA A 340 -10.90 -6.72 -20.99
CA ALA A 340 -12.21 -6.75 -21.63
C ALA A 340 -13.03 -7.81 -20.85
N PHE A 341 -14.28 -7.71 -20.38
CA PHE A 341 -15.43 -6.78 -20.34
C PHE A 341 -16.34 -7.25 -19.19
N CYS A 342 -17.40 -6.50 -18.82
CA CYS A 342 -18.74 -7.12 -18.72
C CYS A 342 -19.92 -6.15 -18.97
N VAL A 343 -20.47 -6.34 -20.17
CA VAL A 343 -21.73 -5.81 -20.71
C VAL A 343 -22.93 -6.21 -19.85
N LEU A 344 -23.80 -5.23 -19.58
CA LEU A 344 -25.25 -5.40 -19.66
C LEU A 344 -25.70 -5.04 -21.07
#